data_AF-A0A417M911-F1
#
_entry.id   AF-A0A417M911-F1
#
_cell.length_a   1.000
_cell.length_b   1.000
_cell.length_c   1.000
_cell.angle_alpha   90.00
_cell.angle_beta   90.00
_cell.angle_gamma   90.00
#
_symmetry.space_group_name_H-M   'P 1'
#
loop_
_entity.id
_entity.type
_entity.pdbx_description
1 polymer ?
#
loop_
_entity_poly.entity_id
_entity_poly.type
_entity_poly.pdbx_seq_one_letter_code
_entity_poly.pdbx_strand_id
1 'polypeptide(L)'
;MERKTEKSFQLSAGRQRLLAETIRELKQEGRLDEEKLAMQHGTTSIYRHSLNVAYTSLWMMERWQIRLEPKSLVRGALLHDYFLYDWHQKDSSHRLHGFRHPKTALGNAQRDYHLNWKEKNIIARHMFPLIPVPPQCREAWIVCLADKWCALGETVEPMFHVKHFK
;
A
#
# COMPACT_ATOMS: atom_id res chain seq x y z
N MET A 1 7.77 29.84 -8.41
CA MET A 1 6.74 29.05 -9.13
C MET A 1 6.45 27.70 -8.43
N GLU A 2 6.97 27.47 -7.21
CA GLU A 2 6.90 26.18 -6.49
C GLU A 2 5.61 25.97 -5.65
N ARG A 3 4.92 27.04 -5.26
CA ARG A 3 3.70 26.95 -4.41
C ARG A 3 2.48 26.27 -5.06
N LYS A 4 2.46 26.10 -6.39
CA LYS A 4 1.33 25.45 -7.10
C LYS A 4 1.48 23.93 -7.16
N THR A 5 2.70 23.41 -7.17
CA THR A 5 2.99 21.97 -7.21
C THR A 5 2.78 21.31 -5.85
N GLU A 6 3.12 21.97 -4.74
CA GLU A 6 2.91 21.42 -3.39
C GLU A 6 1.43 21.25 -3.03
N LYS A 7 0.55 22.18 -3.43
CA LYS A 7 -0.90 22.01 -3.27
C LYS A 7 -1.46 20.83 -4.08
N SER A 8 -0.73 20.33 -5.07
CA SER A 8 -1.27 19.32 -6.00
C SER A 8 -1.28 17.92 -5.43
N PHE A 9 -0.46 17.61 -4.42
CA PHE A 9 -0.35 16.28 -3.79
C PHE A 9 -0.80 16.26 -2.32
N GLN A 10 -1.77 17.09 -1.95
CA GLN A 10 -2.29 17.15 -0.59
C GLN A 10 -3.71 16.56 -0.52
N LEU A 11 -3.91 15.60 0.39
CA LEU A 11 -5.23 15.07 0.71
C LEU A 11 -6.13 16.11 1.36
N SER A 12 -7.44 16.04 1.13
CA SER A 12 -8.40 16.82 1.92
C SER A 12 -8.35 16.43 3.40
N ALA A 13 -8.74 17.35 4.28
CA ALA A 13 -8.76 17.10 5.74
C ALA A 13 -9.60 15.86 6.11
N GLY A 14 -10.69 15.60 5.38
CA GLY A 14 -11.51 14.41 5.59
C GLY A 14 -10.76 13.11 5.27
N ARG A 15 -9.92 13.10 4.22
CA ARG A 15 -9.12 11.91 3.86
C ARG A 15 -7.91 11.72 4.76
N GLN A 16 -7.29 12.80 5.21
CA GLN A 16 -6.24 12.73 6.23
C GLN A 16 -6.77 12.10 7.53
N ARG A 17 -7.96 12.52 7.99
CA ARG A 17 -8.62 11.94 9.17
C ARG A 17 -8.94 10.46 8.96
N LEU A 18 -9.57 10.12 7.82
CA LEU A 18 -9.87 8.73 7.48
C LEU A 18 -8.63 7.84 7.51
N LEU A 19 -7.52 8.30 6.92
CA LEU A 19 -6.26 7.57 6.92
C LEU A 19 -5.74 7.36 8.34
N ALA A 20 -5.69 8.42 9.15
CA ALA A 20 -5.22 8.36 10.53
C ALA A 20 -6.08 7.43 11.41
N GLU A 21 -7.40 7.52 11.29
CA GLU A 21 -8.35 6.66 12.02
C GLU A 21 -8.18 5.20 11.62
N THR A 22 -8.08 4.92 10.32
CA THR A 22 -7.90 3.54 9.81
C THR A 22 -6.58 2.93 10.29
N ILE A 23 -5.49 3.71 10.29
CA ILE A 23 -4.19 3.26 10.83
C ILE A 23 -4.34 2.91 12.31
N ARG A 24 -5.02 3.76 13.09
CA ARG A 24 -5.24 3.52 14.51
C ARG A 24 -6.08 2.25 14.74
N GLU A 25 -7.15 2.06 13.98
CA GLU A 25 -8.00 0.86 14.04
C GLU A 25 -7.18 -0.41 13.77
N LEU A 26 -6.43 -0.45 12.66
CA LEU A 26 -5.64 -1.63 12.28
C LEU A 26 -4.52 -1.95 13.28
N LYS A 27 -3.93 -0.94 13.94
CA LYS A 27 -2.96 -1.15 15.02
C LYS A 27 -3.57 -1.70 16.30
N GLN A 28 -4.84 -1.40 16.56
CA GLN A 28 -5.55 -1.90 17.74
C GLN A 28 -6.10 -3.31 17.51
N GLU A 29 -6.59 -3.59 16.30
CA GLU A 29 -7.17 -4.87 15.92
C GLU A 29 -6.10 -5.96 15.69
N GLY A 30 -4.94 -5.58 15.16
CA GLY A 30 -3.92 -6.53 14.76
C GLY A 30 -2.51 -5.96 14.81
N ARG A 31 -1.65 -6.46 13.94
CA ARG A 31 -0.19 -6.30 14.06
C ARG A 31 0.38 -5.39 12.97
N LEU A 32 -0.35 -4.34 12.59
CA LEU A 32 0.09 -3.42 11.51
C LEU A 32 1.49 -2.83 11.77
N ASP A 33 1.85 -2.57 13.03
CA ASP A 33 3.16 -2.02 13.37
C ASP A 33 4.34 -3.00 13.12
N GLU A 34 4.10 -4.31 12.99
CA GLU A 34 5.14 -5.30 12.67
C GLU A 34 5.69 -5.10 11.25
N GLU A 35 4.95 -4.48 10.33
CA GLU A 35 5.45 -4.11 9.00
C GLU A 35 6.68 -3.17 9.05
N LYS A 36 6.94 -2.52 10.19
CA LYS A 36 8.14 -1.69 10.37
C LYS A 36 9.42 -2.50 10.50
N LEU A 37 9.31 -3.78 10.83
CA LEU A 37 10.46 -4.66 11.12
C LEU A 37 11.10 -5.24 9.85
N ALA A 38 10.43 -5.10 8.69
CA ALA A 38 10.90 -5.64 7.42
C ALA A 38 11.03 -4.53 6.37
N MET A 39 12.02 -4.71 5.49
CA MET A 39 12.33 -3.77 4.41
C MET A 39 11.58 -4.14 3.13
N GLN A 40 11.05 -3.14 2.43
CA GLN A 40 10.33 -3.30 1.16
C GLN A 40 11.24 -3.00 -0.03
N HIS A 41 11.74 -1.77 -0.14
CA HIS A 41 12.62 -1.32 -1.22
C HIS A 41 13.73 -0.42 -0.68
N GLY A 42 14.99 -0.72 -0.96
CA GLY A 42 16.12 0.09 -0.50
C GLY A 42 16.12 0.28 1.02
N THR A 43 15.88 1.52 1.46
CA THR A 43 15.80 1.92 2.88
C THR A 43 14.36 2.15 3.37
N THR A 44 13.35 1.79 2.57
CA THR A 44 11.93 1.93 2.91
C THR A 44 11.40 0.65 3.56
N SER A 45 10.83 0.75 4.76
CA SER A 45 10.13 -0.37 5.41
C SER A 45 8.78 -0.67 4.76
N ILE A 46 8.25 -1.88 4.92
CA ILE A 46 6.92 -2.25 4.42
C ILE A 46 5.86 -1.28 4.95
N TYR A 47 5.92 -0.94 6.23
CA TYR A 47 4.97 0.01 6.84
C TYR A 47 4.98 1.37 6.12
N ARG A 48 6.17 1.87 5.76
CA ARG A 48 6.30 3.16 5.08
C ARG A 48 5.76 3.08 3.66
N HIS A 49 6.05 2.00 2.95
CA HIS A 49 5.52 1.72 1.62
C HIS A 49 3.98 1.65 1.66
N SER A 50 3.40 0.80 2.50
CA SER A 50 1.94 0.66 2.70
C SER A 50 1.27 2.01 2.99
N LEU A 51 1.90 2.86 3.82
CA LEU A 51 1.40 4.20 4.11
C LEU A 51 1.43 5.12 2.88
N ASN A 52 2.52 5.11 2.11
CA ASN A 52 2.66 5.88 0.88
C ASN A 52 1.62 5.45 -0.17
N VAL A 53 1.39 4.14 -0.31
CA VAL A 53 0.40 3.56 -1.23
C VAL A 53 -1.02 3.96 -0.82
N ALA A 54 -1.35 3.89 0.48
CA ALA A 54 -2.66 4.29 0.99
C ALA A 54 -2.92 5.79 0.77
N TYR A 55 -1.92 6.64 1.05
CA TYR A 55 -2.00 8.08 0.79
C TYR A 55 -2.20 8.37 -0.70
N THR A 56 -1.36 7.78 -1.55
CA THR A 56 -1.39 7.98 -3.01
C THR A 56 -2.71 7.50 -3.60
N SER A 57 -3.25 6.38 -3.11
CA SER A 57 -4.55 5.85 -3.53
C SER A 57 -5.69 6.81 -3.22
N LEU A 58 -5.72 7.38 -2.01
CA LEU A 58 -6.69 8.41 -1.64
C LEU A 58 -6.53 9.67 -2.50
N TRP A 59 -5.29 10.06 -2.78
CA TRP A 59 -5.00 11.22 -3.60
C TRP A 59 -5.50 11.02 -5.04
N MET A 60 -5.22 9.86 -5.65
CA MET A 60 -5.72 9.48 -6.98
C MET A 60 -7.25 9.50 -7.00
N MET A 61 -7.90 8.94 -5.99
CA MET A 61 -9.36 8.95 -5.85
C MET A 61 -9.92 10.39 -5.86
N GLU A 62 -9.35 11.30 -5.07
CA GLU A 62 -9.79 12.71 -5.03
C GLU A 62 -9.48 13.44 -6.33
N ARG A 63 -8.24 13.31 -6.83
CA ARG A 63 -7.73 14.04 -7.99
C ARG A 63 -8.46 13.67 -9.29
N TRP A 64 -8.84 12.41 -9.41
CA TRP A 64 -9.56 11.87 -10.57
C TRP A 64 -11.07 11.75 -10.32
N GLN A 65 -11.56 12.19 -9.15
CA GLN A 65 -12.98 12.18 -8.79
C GLN A 65 -13.65 10.80 -8.98
N ILE A 66 -12.91 9.74 -8.65
CA ILE A 66 -13.37 8.36 -8.80
C ILE A 66 -14.25 7.99 -7.61
N ARG A 67 -15.49 7.59 -7.87
CA ARG A 67 -16.40 7.06 -6.84
C ARG A 67 -15.93 5.67 -6.40
N LEU A 68 -15.34 5.60 -5.21
CA LEU A 68 -14.87 4.40 -4.52
C LEU A 68 -15.44 4.34 -3.11
N GLU A 69 -15.33 3.19 -2.45
CA GLU A 69 -15.53 3.08 -1.00
C GLU A 69 -14.20 3.39 -0.29
N PRO A 70 -14.04 4.56 0.36
CA PRO A 70 -12.74 5.04 0.82
C PRO A 70 -12.14 4.19 1.95
N LYS A 71 -12.96 3.60 2.83
CA LYS A 71 -12.45 2.81 3.96
C LYS A 71 -11.82 1.51 3.46
N SER A 72 -12.47 0.80 2.55
CA SER A 72 -11.94 -0.40 1.88
C SER A 72 -10.68 -0.10 1.09
N LEU A 73 -10.63 1.05 0.40
CA LEU A 73 -9.44 1.48 -0.34
C LEU A 73 -8.24 1.62 0.60
N VAL A 74 -8.40 2.34 1.72
CA VAL A 74 -7.33 2.58 2.69
C VAL A 74 -6.94 1.29 3.40
N ARG A 75 -7.91 0.50 3.89
CA ARG A 75 -7.64 -0.77 4.57
C ARG A 75 -6.93 -1.76 3.66
N GLY A 76 -7.40 -1.93 2.42
CA GLY A 76 -6.75 -2.80 1.45
C GLY A 76 -5.34 -2.32 1.09
N ALA A 77 -5.13 -1.01 0.92
CA ALA A 77 -3.82 -0.44 0.64
C ALA A 77 -2.83 -0.61 1.81
N LEU A 78 -3.28 -0.42 3.06
CA LEU A 78 -2.42 -0.61 4.23
C LEU A 78 -2.04 -2.08 4.48
N LEU A 79 -2.78 -3.03 3.89
CA LEU A 79 -2.60 -4.47 4.13
C LEU A 79 -2.12 -5.24 2.88
N HIS A 80 -1.86 -4.56 1.75
CA HIS A 80 -1.54 -5.24 0.49
C HIS A 80 -0.26 -6.08 0.60
N ASP A 81 0.72 -5.59 1.36
CA ASP A 81 2.01 -6.23 1.64
C ASP A 81 2.11 -6.79 3.08
N TYR A 82 0.99 -7.17 3.67
CA TYR A 82 0.94 -7.67 5.06
C TYR A 82 1.51 -9.10 5.24
N PHE A 83 2.67 -9.40 4.64
CA PHE A 83 3.31 -10.71 4.67
C PHE A 83 4.14 -10.97 5.94
N LEU A 84 4.57 -9.91 6.64
CA LEU A 84 5.15 -9.96 8.00
C LEU A 84 6.42 -10.81 8.18
N TYR A 85 7.23 -10.92 7.13
CA TYR A 85 8.57 -11.50 7.21
C TYR A 85 9.53 -10.64 6.40
N ASP A 86 10.81 -10.62 6.75
CA ASP A 86 11.81 -9.90 5.94
C ASP A 86 12.21 -10.74 4.72
N TRP A 87 11.83 -10.29 3.53
CA TRP A 87 12.13 -11.01 2.30
C TRP A 87 13.57 -10.80 1.79
N HIS A 88 14.36 -9.92 2.39
CA HIS A 88 15.77 -9.70 2.02
C HIS A 88 16.72 -10.72 2.64
N GLN A 89 16.27 -11.49 3.64
CA GLN A 89 17.05 -12.59 4.19
C GLN A 89 17.25 -13.66 3.12
N LYS A 90 18.50 -14.10 2.94
CA LYS A 90 18.92 -15.11 1.94
C LYS A 90 18.41 -16.50 2.33
N ASP A 91 17.10 -16.72 2.23
CA ASP A 91 16.54 -18.06 2.17
C ASP A 91 16.06 -18.35 0.75
N SER A 92 16.38 -19.56 0.29
CA SER A 92 15.99 -20.14 -0.98
C SER A 92 14.48 -20.09 -1.25
N SER A 93 13.66 -19.96 -0.19
CA SER A 93 12.20 -19.81 -0.26
C SER A 93 11.74 -18.45 -0.83
N HIS A 94 12.64 -17.47 -1.00
CA HIS A 94 12.35 -16.08 -1.40
C HIS A 94 12.43 -15.84 -2.92
N ARG A 95 12.90 -16.85 -3.71
CA ARG A 95 13.15 -16.73 -5.16
C ARG A 95 11.92 -16.44 -6.04
N LEU A 96 10.73 -16.37 -5.45
CA LEU A 96 9.47 -16.02 -6.12
C LEU A 96 8.59 -15.11 -5.25
N HIS A 97 9.21 -14.27 -4.40
CA HIS A 97 8.48 -13.42 -3.45
C HIS A 97 7.35 -12.64 -4.12
N GLY A 98 7.61 -11.96 -5.25
CA GLY A 98 6.60 -11.21 -6.01
C GLY A 98 5.39 -12.01 -6.51
N PHE A 99 5.51 -13.33 -6.63
CA PHE A 99 4.41 -14.21 -7.05
C PHE A 99 3.64 -14.83 -5.87
N ARG A 100 4.21 -14.76 -4.66
CA ARG A 100 3.71 -15.48 -3.48
C ARG A 100 3.20 -14.56 -2.39
N HIS A 101 3.80 -13.38 -2.20
CA HIS A 101 3.43 -12.50 -1.11
C HIS A 101 1.95 -12.07 -1.14
N PRO A 102 1.25 -11.90 -2.28
CA PRO A 102 -0.17 -11.52 -2.24
C PRO A 102 -1.02 -12.58 -1.54
N LYS A 103 -0.66 -13.86 -1.69
CA LYS A 103 -1.32 -14.98 -1.01
C LYS A 103 -0.98 -14.99 0.47
N THR A 104 0.28 -14.76 0.85
CA THR A 104 0.69 -14.71 2.25
C THR A 104 0.09 -13.52 2.99
N ALA A 105 0.15 -12.33 2.38
CA ALA A 105 -0.46 -11.10 2.88
C ALA A 105 -1.96 -11.28 3.10
N LEU A 106 -2.67 -11.85 2.12
CA LEU A 106 -4.09 -12.15 2.28
C LEU A 106 -4.35 -13.12 3.43
N GLY A 107 -3.56 -14.20 3.54
CA GLY A 107 -3.72 -15.19 4.61
C GLY A 107 -3.49 -14.61 6.01
N ASN A 108 -2.47 -13.77 6.18
CA ASN A 108 -2.21 -13.06 7.44
C ASN A 108 -3.31 -12.04 7.74
N ALA A 109 -3.70 -11.23 6.75
CA ALA A 109 -4.71 -10.20 6.95
C ALA A 109 -6.09 -10.80 7.26
N GLN A 110 -6.44 -11.96 6.68
CA GLN A 110 -7.67 -12.70 7.01
C GLN A 110 -7.64 -13.33 8.41
N ARG A 111 -6.46 -13.65 8.93
CA ARG A 111 -6.29 -14.17 10.29
C ARG A 111 -6.47 -13.05 11.32
N ASP A 112 -5.90 -11.88 11.04
CA ASP A 112 -5.79 -10.80 12.01
C ASP A 112 -6.96 -9.80 11.91
N TYR A 113 -7.66 -9.71 10.76
CA TYR A 113 -8.73 -8.73 10.52
C TYR A 113 -9.96 -9.35 9.85
N HIS A 114 -11.14 -8.78 10.15
CA HIS A 114 -12.34 -9.03 9.36
C HIS A 114 -12.28 -8.25 8.05
N LEU A 115 -12.02 -8.95 6.94
CA LEU A 115 -11.90 -8.34 5.62
C LEU A 115 -13.17 -8.46 4.79
N ASN A 116 -13.55 -7.37 4.13
CA ASN A 116 -14.59 -7.39 3.11
C ASN A 116 -14.04 -7.85 1.75
N TRP A 117 -14.92 -8.02 0.76
CA TRP A 117 -14.52 -8.56 -0.56
C TRP A 117 -13.56 -7.65 -1.33
N LYS A 118 -13.69 -6.32 -1.20
CA LYS A 118 -12.81 -5.35 -1.88
C LYS A 118 -11.42 -5.37 -1.30
N GLU A 119 -11.31 -5.37 0.03
CA GLU A 119 -10.03 -5.48 0.75
C GLU A 119 -9.30 -6.77 0.37
N LYS A 120 -10.00 -7.91 0.36
CA LYS A 120 -9.44 -9.19 -0.11
C LYS A 120 -8.98 -9.11 -1.56
N ASN A 121 -9.75 -8.45 -2.44
CA ASN A 121 -9.38 -8.32 -3.86
C ASN A 121 -8.16 -7.41 -4.06
N ILE A 122 -8.06 -6.31 -3.32
CA ILE A 122 -6.89 -5.43 -3.31
C ILE A 122 -5.64 -6.25 -2.97
N ILE A 123 -5.64 -6.92 -1.82
CA ILE A 123 -4.48 -7.68 -1.35
C ILE A 123 -4.14 -8.81 -2.34
N ALA A 124 -5.13 -9.55 -2.83
CA ALA A 124 -4.90 -10.70 -3.71
C ALA A 124 -4.42 -10.34 -5.13
N ARG A 125 -4.75 -9.14 -5.62
CA ARG A 125 -4.59 -8.76 -7.05
C ARG A 125 -3.66 -7.58 -7.26
N HIS A 126 -3.12 -6.96 -6.21
CA HIS A 126 -2.29 -5.78 -6.37
C HIS A 126 -1.06 -6.05 -7.24
N MET A 127 -0.49 -7.26 -7.29
CA MET A 127 0.68 -7.58 -8.14
C MET A 127 0.40 -7.73 -9.65
N PHE A 128 -0.78 -7.40 -10.15
CA PHE A 128 -0.98 -7.30 -11.60
C PHE A 128 -0.05 -6.22 -12.21
N PRO A 129 0.59 -6.43 -13.38
CA PRO A 129 0.49 -7.58 -14.29
C PRO A 129 1.51 -8.70 -14.03
N LEU A 130 2.36 -8.61 -13.00
CA LEU A 130 3.32 -9.68 -12.66
C LEU A 130 2.59 -10.99 -12.37
N ILE A 131 1.55 -10.95 -11.55
CA ILE A 131 0.57 -12.03 -11.45
C ILE A 131 -0.52 -11.73 -12.50
N PRO A 132 -0.71 -12.60 -13.52
CA PRO A 132 -1.60 -12.32 -14.66
C PRO A 132 -3.06 -12.58 -14.31
N VAL A 133 -3.51 -12.10 -13.15
CA VAL A 133 -4.92 -12.10 -12.76
C VAL A 133 -5.34 -10.69 -12.38
N PRO A 134 -6.22 -10.05 -13.18
CA PRO A 134 -6.51 -8.64 -13.02
C PRO A 134 -7.32 -8.32 -11.75
N PRO A 135 -7.22 -7.09 -11.23
CA PRO A 135 -8.14 -6.57 -10.22
C PRO A 135 -9.60 -6.62 -10.68
N GLN A 136 -10.51 -6.95 -9.76
CA GLN A 136 -11.94 -7.11 -10.04
C GLN A 136 -12.78 -5.93 -9.51
N CYS A 137 -12.16 -5.01 -8.77
CA CYS A 137 -12.79 -3.77 -8.32
C CYS A 137 -11.92 -2.55 -8.62
N ARG A 138 -12.56 -1.37 -8.65
CA ARG A 138 -11.88 -0.11 -8.95
C ARG A 138 -10.86 0.24 -7.86
N GLU A 139 -11.15 -0.09 -6.61
CA GLU A 139 -10.23 0.11 -5.49
C GLU A 139 -8.93 -0.68 -5.70
N ALA A 140 -9.02 -1.95 -6.11
CA ALA A 140 -7.86 -2.78 -6.38
C ALA A 140 -7.06 -2.31 -7.59
N TRP A 141 -7.69 -1.75 -8.62
CA TRP A 141 -6.98 -1.08 -9.71
C TRP A 141 -6.20 0.15 -9.24
N ILE A 142 -6.79 0.97 -8.38
CA ILE A 142 -6.12 2.17 -7.85
C ILE A 142 -4.94 1.79 -6.96
N VAL A 143 -5.12 0.85 -6.03
CA VAL A 143 -4.02 0.38 -5.18
C VAL A 143 -2.92 -0.26 -6.02
N CYS A 144 -3.29 -1.08 -7.02
CA CYS A 144 -2.34 -1.66 -7.95
C CYS A 144 -1.50 -0.59 -8.65
N LEU A 145 -2.08 0.51 -9.12
CA LEU A 145 -1.33 1.60 -9.76
C LEU A 145 -0.47 2.39 -8.77
N ALA A 146 -1.02 2.70 -7.59
CA ALA A 146 -0.34 3.45 -6.54
C ALA A 146 0.89 2.70 -6.01
N ASP A 147 0.78 1.39 -5.81
CA ASP A 147 1.87 0.49 -5.44
C ASP A 147 3.07 0.64 -6.39
N LYS A 148 2.86 0.52 -7.71
CA LYS A 148 3.97 0.63 -8.69
C LYS A 148 4.55 2.03 -8.68
N TRP A 149 3.70 3.05 -8.57
CA TRP A 149 4.15 4.44 -8.51
C TRP A 149 5.08 4.67 -7.30
N CYS A 150 4.67 4.19 -6.12
CA CYS A 150 5.46 4.27 -4.89
C CYS A 150 6.73 3.44 -5.00
N ALA A 151 6.66 2.18 -5.45
CA ALA A 151 7.82 1.31 -5.60
C ALA A 151 8.87 1.87 -6.58
N LEU A 152 8.43 2.46 -7.71
CA LEU A 152 9.31 3.15 -8.65
C LEU A 152 9.99 4.36 -7.99
N GLY A 153 9.23 5.22 -7.30
CA GLY A 153 9.77 6.37 -6.59
C GLY A 153 10.77 5.98 -5.50
N GLU A 154 10.44 4.98 -4.69
CA GLU A 154 11.26 4.48 -3.58
C GLU A 154 12.53 3.77 -4.05
N THR A 155 12.53 3.20 -5.26
CA THR A 155 13.72 2.59 -5.87
C THR A 155 14.63 3.63 -6.53
N VAL A 156 14.06 4.73 -7.05
CA VAL A 156 14.80 5.77 -7.77
C VAL A 156 15.28 6.91 -6.86
N GLU A 157 14.54 7.31 -5.81
CA GLU A 157 14.93 8.36 -4.86
C GLU A 157 16.26 8.08 -4.12
N PRO A 158 16.62 6.84 -3.75
CA PRO A 158 17.95 6.55 -3.20
C PRO A 158 19.09 6.85 -4.19
N MET A 159 18.79 6.92 -5.50
CA MET A 159 19.76 7.20 -6.56
C MET A 159 19.92 8.71 -6.85
N PHE A 160 18.93 9.54 -6.50
CA PHE A 160 18.97 10.99 -6.64
C PHE A 160 18.29 11.65 -5.44
N HIS A 161 19.06 12.32 -4.57
CA HIS A 161 18.55 13.05 -3.41
C HIS A 161 17.50 14.12 -3.81
N VAL A 162 16.22 13.76 -3.84
CA VAL A 162 15.09 14.70 -3.93
C VAL A 162 14.12 14.37 -2.80
N LYS A 163 13.87 15.35 -1.94
CA LYS A 163 12.98 15.25 -0.78
C LYS A 163 11.53 15.44 -1.23
N HIS A 164 10.73 14.37 -1.30
CA HIS A 164 9.27 14.53 -1.53
C HIS A 164 8.35 14.11 -0.39
N PHE A 165 8.87 13.77 0.79
CA PHE A 165 8.01 13.53 1.95
C PHE A 165 8.56 14.18 3.22
N LYS A 166 8.02 15.35 3.56
CA LYS A 166 8.03 15.95 4.89
C LYS A 166 6.62 16.36 5.25
#